data_AF-A0A919C3I1-F1
#
_entry.id   AF-A0A919C3I1-F1
#
_cell.length_a   1.000
_cell.length_b   1.000
_cell.length_c   1.000
_cell.angle_alpha   90.00
_cell.angle_beta   90.00
_cell.angle_gamma   90.00
#
_symmetry.space_group_name_H-M   'P 1'
#
loop_
_entity.id
_entity.type
_entity.pdbx_description
1 polymer ?
#
loop_
_entity_poly.entity_id
_entity_poly.type
_entity_poly.pdbx_seq_one_letter_code
_entity_poly.pdbx_strand_id
1 'polypeptide(L)'
;MTNTATVPVSVTSHFHFFEANPRLDFDRARAYGMRLAVPAGSSVRLGPGESEEVGLVPIGGERIAIGFAGLVDGPLDAPGAREEALRRAAACGYLGVPGEEGGR
;
A
#
# COMPACT_ATOMS: atom_id res chain seq x y z
N MET A 1 2.54 10.56 0.98
CA MET A 1 1.21 9.90 0.91
C MET A 1 0.17 10.94 1.25
N THR A 2 -0.93 10.97 0.51
CA THR A 2 -2.04 11.91 0.72
C THR A 2 -3.35 11.17 0.93
N ASN A 3 -4.16 11.57 1.92
CA ASN A 3 -5.49 11.02 2.12
C ASN A 3 -6.54 11.78 1.31
N THR A 4 -7.04 11.18 0.23
CA THR A 4 -8.07 11.78 -0.61
C THR A 4 -9.50 11.42 -0.18
N ALA A 5 -9.67 10.65 0.90
CA ALA A 5 -10.99 10.32 1.43
C ALA A 5 -11.57 11.52 2.20
N THR A 6 -12.89 11.57 2.32
CA THR A 6 -13.61 12.55 3.15
C THR A 6 -13.59 12.22 4.65
N VAL A 7 -12.97 11.10 5.02
CA VAL A 7 -12.88 10.58 6.39
C VAL A 7 -11.42 10.34 6.76
N PRO A 8 -11.07 10.37 8.06
CA PRO A 8 -9.73 10.03 8.51
C PRO A 8 -9.39 8.56 8.24
N VAL A 9 -8.14 8.31 7.89
CA VAL A 9 -7.61 6.96 7.65
C VAL A 9 -6.39 6.72 8.53
N SER A 10 -6.34 5.56 9.18
CA SER A 10 -5.19 5.12 9.98
C SER A 10 -4.59 3.85 9.39
N VAL A 11 -3.27 3.78 9.31
CA VAL A 11 -2.51 2.59 8.88
C VAL A 11 -1.59 2.15 10.01
N THR A 12 -1.66 0.88 10.40
CA THR A 12 -0.89 0.33 11.51
C THR A 12 0.49 -0.17 11.08
N SER A 13 1.42 -0.25 12.04
CA SER A 13 2.84 -0.58 11.85
C SER A 13 3.15 -1.82 11.00
N HIS A 14 2.30 -2.85 11.04
CA HIS A 14 2.54 -4.15 10.38
C HIS A 14 1.55 -4.46 9.26
N PHE A 15 0.76 -3.48 8.85
CA PHE A 15 -0.10 -3.62 7.69
C PHE A 15 0.76 -3.64 6.40
N HIS A 16 0.43 -4.51 5.44
CA HIS A 16 1.07 -4.49 4.13
C HIS A 16 0.71 -3.20 3.40
N PHE A 17 1.63 -2.24 3.37
CA PHE A 17 1.33 -0.85 3.04
C PHE A 17 0.75 -0.68 1.63
N PHE A 18 1.19 -1.51 0.69
CA PHE A 18 0.63 -1.61 -0.66
C PHE A 18 -0.89 -1.84 -0.70
N GLU A 19 -1.46 -2.52 0.29
CA GLU A 19 -2.88 -2.87 0.35
C GLU A 19 -3.70 -1.87 1.19
N ALA A 20 -3.07 -0.78 1.66
CA ALA A 20 -3.75 0.23 2.48
C ALA A 20 -4.88 0.89 1.68
N ASN A 21 -5.80 1.58 2.37
CA ASN A 21 -7.03 2.15 1.81
C ASN A 21 -6.84 2.70 0.36
N PRO A 22 -7.70 2.33 -0.63
CA PRO A 22 -7.59 2.76 -2.02
C PRO A 22 -7.56 4.28 -2.26
N ARG A 23 -8.02 5.07 -1.28
CA ARG A 23 -8.06 6.55 -1.32
C ARG A 23 -6.83 7.21 -0.71
N LEU A 24 -5.85 6.43 -0.25
CA LEU A 24 -4.52 6.95 0.04
C LEU A 24 -3.72 6.97 -1.27
N ASP A 25 -3.33 8.16 -1.69
CA ASP A 25 -2.53 8.40 -2.89
C ASP A 25 -1.03 8.42 -2.55
N PHE A 26 -0.30 7.47 -3.11
CA PHE A 26 1.14 7.29 -2.96
C PHE A 26 1.62 6.26 -3.98
N ASP A 27 2.93 6.21 -4.24
CA ASP A 27 3.52 5.22 -5.14
C ASP A 27 3.32 3.78 -4.61
N ARG A 28 2.31 3.09 -5.15
CA ARG A 28 1.97 1.72 -4.78
C ARG A 28 3.07 0.74 -5.20
N ALA A 29 3.67 0.99 -6.35
CA ALA A 29 4.73 0.13 -6.89
C ALA A 29 5.96 0.08 -5.98
N ARG A 30 6.29 1.18 -5.28
CA ARG A 30 7.36 1.26 -4.26
C ARG A 30 6.94 0.73 -2.89
N ALA A 31 5.65 0.66 -2.62
CA ALA A 31 5.10 0.16 -1.35
C ALA A 31 4.91 -1.37 -1.30
N TYR A 32 5.04 -2.06 -2.44
CA TYR A 32 4.89 -3.51 -2.52
C TYR A 32 5.87 -4.25 -1.61
N GLY A 33 5.34 -5.14 -0.75
CA GLY A 33 6.12 -5.92 0.20
C GLY A 33 6.73 -5.10 1.35
N MET A 34 6.19 -3.91 1.61
CA MET A 34 6.66 -2.98 2.64
C MET A 34 5.60 -2.77 3.74
N ARG A 35 6.06 -2.34 4.91
CA ARG A 35 5.24 -1.88 6.04
C ARG A 35 5.78 -0.56 6.60
N LEU A 36 5.00 0.13 7.44
CA LEU A 36 5.43 1.38 8.06
C LEU A 36 6.67 1.19 8.95
N ALA A 37 7.62 2.11 8.81
CA ALA A 37 8.84 2.20 9.63
C ALA A 37 8.58 2.95 10.95
N VAL A 38 7.57 2.48 11.70
CA VAL A 38 7.18 3.05 13.00
C VAL A 38 7.27 1.97 14.08
N PRO A 39 7.28 2.34 15.38
CA PRO A 39 7.29 1.37 16.47
C PRO A 39 6.14 0.36 16.37
N ALA A 40 6.41 -0.87 16.80
CA ALA A 40 5.41 -1.93 16.80
C ALA A 40 4.19 -1.52 17.66
N GLY A 41 2.99 -1.78 17.15
CA GLY A 41 1.72 -1.38 17.79
C GLY A 41 1.29 0.07 17.51
N SER A 42 2.15 0.91 16.92
CA SER A 42 1.78 2.27 16.52
C SER A 42 1.08 2.32 15.16
N SER A 43 0.55 3.49 14.82
CA SER A 43 -0.09 3.78 13.53
C SER A 43 0.21 5.21 13.07
N VAL A 44 0.10 5.45 11.76
CA VAL A 44 0.03 6.78 11.17
C VAL A 44 -1.42 7.07 10.84
N ARG A 45 -1.92 8.25 11.25
CA ARG A 45 -3.28 8.71 10.98
C ARG A 45 -3.24 9.98 10.16
N LEU A 46 -4.03 10.01 9.09
CA LEU A 46 -4.24 11.19 8.26
C LEU A 46 -5.70 11.62 8.33
N GLY A 47 -5.93 12.91 8.56
CA GLY A 47 -7.20 13.56 8.33
C GLY A 47 -7.57 13.63 6.83
N PRO A 48 -8.81 14.04 6.51
CA PRO A 48 -9.21 14.28 5.12
C PRO A 48 -8.33 15.35 4.46
N GLY A 49 -7.72 15.03 3.31
CA GLY A 49 -6.86 15.93 2.54
C GLY A 49 -5.42 16.06 3.07
N GLU A 50 -5.10 15.49 4.23
CA GLU A 50 -3.75 15.58 4.80
C GLU A 50 -2.73 14.77 4.01
N SER A 51 -1.50 15.29 3.99
CA SER A 51 -0.36 14.67 3.32
C SER A 51 0.82 14.57 4.27
N GLU A 52 1.43 13.40 4.34
CA GLU A 52 2.62 13.14 5.16
C GLU A 52 3.62 12.28 4.39
N GLU A 53 4.90 12.49 4.70
CA GLU A 53 5.97 11.59 4.27
C GLU A 53 6.17 10.51 5.34
N VAL A 54 6.17 9.25 4.92
CA VAL A 54 6.30 8.11 5.83
C VAL A 54 7.45 7.23 5.39
N GLY A 55 8.24 6.78 6.36
CA GLY A 55 9.25 5.74 6.14
C GLY A 55 8.59 4.37 5.98
N LEU A 56 9.11 3.56 5.06
CA LEU A 56 8.72 2.18 4.86
C LEU A 56 9.91 1.25 5.02
N VAL A 57 9.68 0.07 5.56
CA VAL A 57 10.66 -1.02 5.64
C VAL A 57 10.11 -2.29 5.02
N PRO A 58 10.96 -3.17 4.46
CA PRO A 58 10.50 -4.45 3.92
C PRO A 58 9.83 -5.30 5.01
N ILE A 59 8.78 -6.03 4.63
CA ILE A 59 8.27 -7.15 5.41
C ILE A 59 9.39 -8.20 5.49
N GLY A 60 9.64 -8.74 6.69
CA GLY A 60 10.64 -9.78 6.94
C GLY A 60 10.04 -11.19 6.94
N GLY A 61 10.83 -12.17 7.39
CA GLY A 61 10.43 -13.58 7.42
C GLY A 61 10.28 -14.17 6.01
N GLU A 62 9.34 -15.11 5.84
CA GLU A 62 9.04 -15.75 4.54
C GLU A 62 8.37 -14.82 3.53
N ARG A 63 8.07 -13.56 3.92
CA ARG A 63 7.47 -12.55 3.03
C ARG A 63 6.19 -13.06 2.35
N ILE A 64 5.31 -13.68 3.13
CA ILE A 64 3.99 -14.14 2.70
C ILE A 64 2.93 -13.17 3.27
N ALA A 65 2.15 -12.55 2.38
CA ALA A 65 1.07 -11.62 2.74
C ALA A 65 -0.29 -12.28 2.50
N ILE A 66 -1.02 -12.61 3.57
CA ILE A 66 -2.34 -13.25 3.54
C ILE A 66 -3.36 -12.34 4.22
N GLY A 67 -4.55 -12.20 3.63
CA GLY A 67 -5.64 -11.36 4.11
C GLY A 67 -5.53 -9.94 3.55
N PHE A 68 -5.34 -8.94 4.43
CA PHE A 68 -5.32 -7.52 4.08
C PHE A 68 -6.49 -7.10 3.17
N ALA A 69 -6.23 -6.76 1.91
CA ALA A 69 -7.25 -6.45 0.92
C ALA A 69 -7.36 -7.54 -0.18
N GLY A 70 -6.66 -8.66 -0.01
CA GLY A 70 -6.63 -9.79 -0.93
C GLY A 70 -5.92 -9.51 -2.26
N LEU A 71 -5.09 -8.46 -2.32
CA LEU A 71 -4.42 -8.10 -3.57
C LEU A 71 -3.25 -9.05 -3.87
N VAL A 72 -2.63 -9.61 -2.83
CA VAL A 72 -1.56 -10.61 -2.97
C VAL A 72 -2.06 -12.00 -2.56
N ASP A 73 -2.51 -12.17 -1.31
CA ASP A 73 -2.94 -13.46 -0.74
C ASP A 73 -1.96 -14.62 -1.02
N GLY A 74 -0.66 -14.37 -0.81
CA GLY A 74 0.39 -15.33 -1.08
C GLY A 74 1.81 -14.81 -0.85
N PRO A 75 2.83 -15.55 -1.33
CA PRO A 75 4.22 -15.13 -1.28
C PRO A 75 4.45 -13.86 -2.11
N LEU A 76 5.07 -12.85 -1.52
CA LEU A 76 5.36 -11.56 -2.18
C LEU A 76 6.41 -11.71 -3.29
N ASP A 77 7.34 -12.64 -3.13
CA ASP A 77 8.49 -12.79 -4.03
C ASP A 77 8.29 -13.90 -5.08
N ALA A 78 7.06 -14.44 -5.20
CA ALA A 78 6.75 -15.39 -6.26
C ALA A 78 6.82 -14.71 -7.65
N PRO A 79 7.28 -15.44 -8.69
CA PRO A 79 7.37 -14.86 -10.04
C PRO A 79 6.03 -14.28 -10.51
N GLY A 80 6.03 -13.01 -10.90
CA GLY A 80 4.83 -12.30 -11.39
C GLY A 80 3.86 -11.82 -10.31
N ALA A 81 4.11 -12.10 -9.02
CA ALA A 81 3.19 -11.74 -7.93
C ALA A 81 3.02 -10.22 -7.80
N ARG A 82 4.10 -9.46 -7.99
CA ARG A 82 4.08 -8.00 -7.92
C ARG A 82 3.25 -7.40 -9.05
N GLU A 83 3.46 -7.86 -10.27
CA GLU A 83 2.76 -7.39 -11.47
C GLU A 83 1.26 -7.70 -11.37
N GLU A 84 0.91 -8.91 -10.93
CA GLU A 84 -0.48 -9.33 -10.72
C GLU A 84 -1.16 -8.50 -9.62
N ALA A 85 -0.46 -8.24 -8.51
CA ALA A 85 -0.98 -7.41 -7.43
C ALA A 85 -1.24 -5.97 -7.88
N LEU A 86 -0.32 -5.38 -8.66
CA LEU A 86 -0.49 -4.05 -9.26
C LEU A 86 -1.69 -4.01 -10.22
N ARG A 87 -1.84 -5.04 -11.06
CA ARG A 87 -2.99 -5.19 -11.96
C ARG A 87 -4.32 -5.24 -11.20
N ARG A 88 -4.39 -6.01 -10.11
CA ARG A 88 -5.57 -6.08 -9.22
C ARG A 88 -5.84 -4.76 -8.52
N ALA A 89 -4.80 -4.10 -8.00
CA ALA A 89 -4.92 -2.79 -7.39
C ALA A 89 -5.52 -1.76 -8.36
N ALA A 90 -5.03 -1.72 -9.61
CA ALA A 90 -5.59 -0.88 -10.66
C ALA A 90 -7.06 -1.22 -10.97
N ALA A 91 -7.38 -2.51 -11.13
CA ALA A 91 -8.75 -2.96 -11.38
C ALA A 91 -9.72 -2.60 -10.24
N CYS A 92 -9.24 -2.58 -9.00
CA CYS A 92 -10.00 -2.17 -7.82
C CYS A 92 -9.99 -0.65 -7.58
N GLY A 93 -9.37 0.15 -8.46
CA GLY A 93 -9.33 1.60 -8.37
C GLY A 93 -8.44 2.15 -7.26
N TYR A 94 -7.36 1.46 -6.89
CA TYR A 94 -6.38 2.00 -5.95
C TYR A 94 -5.64 3.18 -6.58
N LEU A 95 -5.52 4.28 -5.84
CA LEU A 95 -4.72 5.43 -6.27
C LEU A 95 -3.22 5.11 -6.20
N GLY A 96 -2.46 5.78 -7.08
CA GLY A 96 -1.00 5.71 -7.13
C GLY A 96 -0.43 4.38 -7.65
N VAL A 97 -1.25 3.56 -8.30
CA VAL A 97 -0.76 2.48 -9.18
C VAL A 97 -0.20 3.14 -10.44
N PRO A 98 1.05 2.81 -10.86
CA PRO A 98 1.58 3.34 -12.10
C PRO A 98 0.65 2.92 -13.26
N GLY A 99 0.05 3.91 -13.93
CA GLY A 99 -0.57 3.69 -15.22
C GLY A 99 0.50 3.67 -16.31
N GLU A 100 0.24 2.96 -17.41
CA GLU A 100 0.83 3.34 -18.70
C GLU A 100 0.61 4.86 -18.85
N GLU A 101 1.68 5.63 -19.04
CA GLU A 101 1.62 7.08 -19.20
C GLU A 101 0.60 7.48 -20.29
N GLY A 102 -0.59 7.88 -19.87
CA GLY A 102 -1.49 8.66 -20.68
C GLY A 102 -0.94 10.08 -20.76
N GLY A 103 -0.21 10.36 -21.83
CA GLY A 103 0.44 11.63 -22.10
C GLY A 103 -0.46 12.86 -21.90
N ARG A 104 0.17 13.93 -21.42
CA ARG A 104 -0.27 15.30 -21.62
C ARG A 104 0.69 16.01 -22.55
#